data_AF-A0A8T4QR80-F1
#
_entry.id   AF-A0A8T4QR80-F1
#
_cell.length_a   1.000
_cell.length_b   1.000
_cell.length_c   1.000
_cell.angle_alpha   90.00
_cell.angle_beta   90.00
_cell.angle_gamma   90.00
#
_symmetry.space_group_name_H-M   'P 1'
#
loop_
_entity.id
_entity.type
_entity.pdbx_description
1 polymer ?
#
loop_
_entity_poly.entity_id
_entity_poly.type
_entity_poly.pdbx_seq_one_letter_code
_entity_poly.pdbx_strand_id
1 'polypeptide(L)'
;MPESPHSNLEYIKRKAQEIVKEEGALGETQVKEEPIAFGLKAVLVLAMYNVGDQDFDKIAARMQEIKEVQSAEVAKMDLALG
;
A
#
# COMPACT_ATOMS: atom_id res chain seq x y z
N MET A 1 2.98 -1.03 -6.94
CA MET A 1 4.15 -1.10 -7.84
C MET A 1 4.44 0.27 -8.43
N PRO A 2 5.63 0.83 -8.23
CA PRO A 2 6.04 2.06 -8.92
C PRO A 2 6.19 1.85 -10.43
N GLU A 3 6.03 2.90 -11.23
CA GLU A 3 6.19 2.85 -12.69
C GLU A 3 7.63 2.59 -13.16
N SER A 4 8.63 2.94 -12.35
CA SER A 4 10.04 2.75 -12.70
C SER A 4 10.95 2.63 -11.47
N PRO A 5 12.20 2.15 -11.64
CA PRO A 5 13.23 2.18 -10.60
C PRO A 5 13.60 3.58 -10.10
N HIS A 6 13.23 4.64 -10.83
CA HIS A 6 13.54 6.03 -10.51
C HIS A 6 12.36 6.78 -9.88
N SER A 7 11.20 6.14 -9.75
CA SER A 7 10.02 6.72 -9.12
C SER A 7 10.31 7.16 -7.68
N ASN A 8 9.68 8.24 -7.22
CA ASN A 8 9.87 8.79 -5.89
C ASN A 8 9.16 7.92 -4.84
N LEU A 9 9.86 6.90 -4.35
CA LEU A 9 9.31 5.96 -3.36
C LEU A 9 8.89 6.66 -2.07
N GLU A 10 9.60 7.70 -1.64
CA GLU A 10 9.23 8.44 -0.42
C GLU A 10 7.87 9.12 -0.55
N TYR A 11 7.61 9.72 -1.73
CA TYR A 11 6.31 10.28 -2.05
C TYR A 11 5.20 9.22 -2.05
N ILE A 12 5.44 8.09 -2.73
CA ILE A 12 4.48 6.98 -2.82
C ILE A 12 4.17 6.43 -1.42
N LYS A 13 5.20 6.19 -0.60
CA LYS A 13 5.05 5.68 0.79
C LYS A 13 4.19 6.63 1.63
N ARG A 14 4.47 7.93 1.61
CA ARG A 14 3.69 8.92 2.37
C ARG A 14 2.23 8.95 1.93
N LYS A 15 1.98 8.99 0.61
CA LYS A 15 0.61 9.01 0.08
C LYS A 15 -0.16 7.73 0.39
N ALA A 16 0.48 6.58 0.27
CA ALA A 16 -0.14 5.30 0.60
C ALA A 16 -0.47 5.21 2.10
N GLN A 17 0.38 5.74 2.99
CA GLN A 17 0.07 5.85 4.43
C GLN A 17 -1.12 6.76 4.73
N GLU A 18 -1.22 7.90 4.03
CA GLU A 18 -2.37 8.81 4.16
C GLU A 18 -3.67 8.09 3.76
N ILE A 19 -3.68 7.40 2.62
CA ILE A 19 -4.86 6.67 2.12
C ILE A 19 -5.33 5.59 3.10
N VAL A 20 -4.44 4.72 3.59
CA VAL A 20 -4.88 3.65 4.51
C VAL A 20 -5.42 4.22 5.83
N LYS A 21 -4.88 5.35 6.31
CA LYS A 21 -5.38 6.02 7.50
C LYS A 21 -6.75 6.66 7.26
N GLU A 22 -6.95 7.30 6.12
CA GLU A 22 -8.25 7.86 5.71
C GLU A 22 -9.33 6.77 5.60
N GLU A 23 -8.95 5.58 5.13
CA GLU A 23 -9.86 4.43 5.00
C GLU A 23 -9.98 3.64 6.33
N GLY A 24 -9.47 4.18 7.45
CA GLY A 24 -9.76 3.65 8.79
C GLY A 24 -8.79 2.57 9.28
N ALA A 25 -7.55 2.56 8.79
CA ALA A 25 -6.52 1.68 9.34
C ALA A 25 -6.33 1.91 10.85
N LEU A 26 -6.21 0.80 11.59
CA LEU A 26 -6.03 0.76 13.03
C LEU A 26 -4.55 0.71 13.39
N GLY A 27 -4.18 1.42 14.43
CA GLY A 27 -2.82 1.39 15.00
C GLY A 27 -1.76 1.95 14.06
N GLU A 28 -0.54 1.44 14.20
CA GLU A 28 0.60 1.85 13.35
C GLU A 28 0.59 1.09 12.02
N THR A 29 0.65 1.84 10.92
CA THR A 29 0.81 1.29 9.58
C THR A 29 2.29 1.05 9.29
N GLN A 30 2.64 -0.14 8.81
CA GLN A 30 4.02 -0.44 8.44
C GLN A 30 4.21 -0.30 6.94
N VAL A 31 5.27 0.40 6.52
CA VAL A 31 5.61 0.55 5.11
C VAL A 31 7.02 0.08 4.86
N LYS A 32 7.18 -0.79 3.85
CA LYS A 32 8.46 -1.41 3.49
C LYS A 32 8.69 -1.31 1.99
N GLU A 33 9.96 -1.31 1.62
CA GLU A 33 10.40 -1.46 0.24
C GLU A 33 10.89 -2.90 0.05
N GLU A 34 10.35 -3.60 -0.95
CA GLU A 34 10.77 -4.95 -1.30
C GLU A 34 11.43 -4.94 -2.69
N PRO A 35 12.72 -5.31 -2.80
CA PRO A 35 13.38 -5.43 -4.10
C PRO A 35 12.74 -6.51 -4.96
N ILE A 36 12.46 -6.21 -6.22
CA ILE A 36 11.92 -7.18 -7.18
C ILE A 36 13.00 -7.60 -8.17
N ALA A 37 13.23 -6.80 -9.22
CA ALA A 37 14.24 -7.05 -10.25
C ALA A 37 14.63 -5.73 -10.93
N PHE A 38 15.81 -5.68 -11.54
CA PHE A 38 16.29 -4.53 -12.32
C PHE A 38 16.22 -3.18 -11.58
N GLY A 39 16.49 -3.19 -10.27
CA GLY A 39 16.44 -1.99 -9.42
C GLY A 39 15.02 -1.53 -9.06
N LEU A 40 13.98 -2.17 -9.58
CA LEU A 40 12.60 -1.91 -9.20
C LEU A 40 12.34 -2.43 -7.78
N LYS A 41 11.67 -1.61 -6.98
CA LYS A 41 11.25 -1.95 -5.62
C LYS A 41 9.74 -1.82 -5.52
N ALA A 42 9.07 -2.83 -4.98
CA ALA A 42 7.68 -2.73 -4.57
C ALA A 42 7.59 -1.92 -3.27
N VAL A 43 6.51 -1.16 -3.10
CA VAL A 43 6.16 -0.54 -1.83
C VAL A 43 5.03 -1.37 -1.23
N LEU A 44 5.29 -1.99 -0.10
CA LEU A 44 4.31 -2.76 0.66
C LEU A 44 3.80 -1.92 1.82
N VAL A 45 2.48 -1.79 1.92
CA VAL A 45 1.80 -1.13 3.04
C VAL A 45 1.00 -2.17 3.80
N LEU A 46 1.36 -2.38 5.05
CA LEU A 46 0.66 -3.27 5.96
C LEU A 46 -0.21 -2.39 6.87
N ALA A 47 -1.50 -2.63 6.81
CA ALA A 47 -2.50 -1.91 7.59
C ALA A 47 -3.49 -2.93 8.20
N MET A 48 -3.91 -2.67 9.44
CA MET A 48 -4.89 -3.48 10.14
C MET A 48 -6.26 -2.81 10.09
N TYR A 49 -7.32 -3.58 9.97
CA TYR A 49 -8.69 -3.08 9.96
C TYR A 49 -9.58 -4.01 10.78
N ASN A 50 -10.73 -3.50 11.24
CA ASN A 50 -11.78 -4.35 11.78
C ASN A 50 -12.35 -5.25 10.67
N VAL A 51 -12.70 -6.48 11.03
CA VAL A 51 -13.26 -7.44 10.09
C VAL A 51 -14.65 -6.99 9.65
N GLY A 52 -14.86 -6.86 8.33
CA GLY A 52 -16.17 -6.62 7.73
C GLY A 52 -16.47 -5.19 7.28
N ASP A 53 -15.62 -4.22 7.63
CA ASP A 53 -15.92 -2.79 7.38
C ASP A 53 -15.28 -2.22 6.10
N GLN A 54 -14.43 -2.97 5.40
CA GLN A 54 -13.52 -2.40 4.40
C GLN A 54 -13.62 -3.04 3.02
N ASP A 55 -13.63 -2.16 2.01
CA ASP A 55 -13.53 -2.51 0.60
C ASP A 55 -12.06 -2.37 0.15
N PHE A 56 -11.31 -3.46 0.27
CA PHE A 56 -9.87 -3.45 -0.04
C PHE A 56 -9.57 -3.19 -1.52
N ASP A 57 -10.50 -3.54 -2.41
CA ASP A 57 -10.37 -3.25 -3.84
C ASP A 57 -10.49 -1.75 -4.10
N LYS A 58 -11.40 -1.05 -3.41
CA LYS A 58 -11.48 0.41 -3.44
C LYS A 58 -10.19 1.06 -2.92
N ILE A 59 -9.61 0.55 -1.83
CA ILE A 59 -8.36 1.08 -1.29
C ILE A 59 -7.23 0.90 -2.32
N ALA A 60 -7.12 -0.28 -2.92
CA ALA A 60 -6.13 -0.56 -3.96
C ALA A 60 -6.32 0.36 -5.19
N ALA A 61 -7.56 0.57 -5.63
CA ALA A 61 -7.87 1.51 -6.71
C ALA A 61 -7.41 2.94 -6.37
N ARG A 62 -7.67 3.45 -5.15
CA ARG A 62 -7.16 4.76 -4.71
C ARG A 62 -5.62 4.81 -4.67
N MET A 63 -4.96 3.71 -4.30
CA MET A 63 -3.50 3.64 -4.33
C MET A 63 -2.94 3.70 -5.75
N GLN A 64 -3.63 3.14 -6.74
CA GLN A 64 -3.23 3.20 -8.14
C GLN A 64 -3.32 4.62 -8.72
N GLU A 65 -4.18 5.48 -8.17
CA GLU A 65 -4.28 6.89 -8.55
C GLU A 65 -3.10 7.75 -8.03
N ILE A 66 -2.25 7.21 -7.15
CA ILE A 66 -1.03 7.90 -6.71
C ILE A 66 -0.11 8.08 -7.92
N LYS A 67 0.32 9.32 -8.16
CA LYS A 67 1.31 9.64 -9.20
C LYS A 67 2.55 8.72 -9.08
N GLU A 68 3.03 8.21 -10.22
CA GLU A 68 4.20 7.32 -10.33
C GLU A 68 3.96 5.88 -9.84
N VAL A 69 2.71 5.49 -9.57
CA VAL A 69 2.28 4.11 -9.32
C VAL A 69 1.71 3.52 -10.61
N GLN A 70 2.24 2.38 -11.03
CA GLN A 70 1.76 1.65 -12.21
C GLN A 70 0.55 0.76 -11.89
N SER A 71 0.60 0.09 -10.74
CA SER A 71 -0.46 -0.79 -10.27
C SER A 71 -0.46 -0.86 -8.75
N ALA A 72 -1.62 -1.12 -8.16
CA ALA A 72 -1.75 -1.40 -6.75
C ALA A 72 -2.75 -2.54 -6.56
N GLU A 73 -2.39 -3.51 -5.74
CA GLU A 73 -3.14 -4.75 -5.54
C GLU A 73 -3.02 -5.18 -4.09
N VAL A 74 -3.99 -5.97 -3.62
CA VAL A 74 -3.94 -6.59 -2.29
C VAL A 74 -2.96 -7.76 -2.35
N ALA A 75 -1.74 -7.55 -1.86
CA ALA A 75 -0.69 -8.58 -1.89
C ALA A 75 -1.00 -9.78 -0.98
N LYS A 76 -1.58 -9.53 0.20
CA LYS A 76 -1.91 -10.55 1.18
C LYS A 76 -2.96 -10.03 2.16
N MET A 77 -3.86 -10.92 2.59
CA MET A 77 -4.75 -10.68 3.71
C MET A 77 -4.50 -11.75 4.76
N ASP A 78 -4.19 -11.32 5.98
CA ASP A 78 -4.05 -12.19 7.15
C ASP A 78 -5.14 -11.82 8.15
N LEU A 79 -5.84 -12.83 8.68
CA LEU A 79 -6.72 -12.64 9.82
C LEU A 79 -5.85 -12.64 11.07
N ALA A 80 -5.75 -11.50 11.75
CA ALA A 80 -5.12 -11.43 13.06
C ALA A 80 -6.01 -12.18 14.07
N LEU A 81 -5.72 -13.45 14.30
CA LEU A 81 -6.28 -14.23 15.39
C LEU A 81 -5.46 -13.90 16.64
N GLY A 82 -6.12 -13.32 17.64
CA GLY A 82 -5.54 -13.03 18.96
C GLY A 82 -5.11 -14.28 19.70
#